data_AF-A0A250F9U1-F1
#
_entry.id   AF-A0A250F9U1-F1
#
_cell.length_a   1.000
_cell.length_b   1.000
_cell.length_c   1.000
_cell.angle_alpha   90.00
_cell.angle_beta   90.00
_cell.angle_gamma   90.00
#
_symmetry.space_group_name_H-M   'P 1'
#
loop_
_entity.id
_entity.type
_entity.pdbx_description
1 polymer ?
#
loop_
_entity_poly.entity_id
_entity_poly.type
_entity_poly.pdbx_seq_one_letter_code
_entity_poly.pdbx_strand_id
1 'polypeptide(L)'
;MDSFYIICFVLFFLPTLVFLYFTVVRKNAFEERLALFRPTHKLSQKREAYRQQVRKYSKYAKIILLVILYLPLCVLIAILIKEGYEGIGILNILSIYDDDIFVYVPILLLNYLLFYVIKRNEKAQHMLLEQMSDADFELLLKVKDSLLFTTKYNPPFVLCNDKLYIFIFFVIKEIDPTQITDLDWSYRRNGIYVEFKAPKKIIFTLPKKVLPHFLQTIEKYTN
;
A
#
# COMPACT_ATOMS: atom_id res chain seq x y z
N MET A 1 10.52 -23.02 -23.62
CA MET A 1 10.12 -22.46 -22.31
C MET A 1 9.57 -23.58 -21.45
N ASP A 2 10.33 -24.01 -20.44
CA ASP A 2 9.88 -25.07 -19.53
C ASP A 2 8.61 -24.66 -18.79
N SER A 3 7.75 -25.63 -18.48
CA SER A 3 6.47 -25.43 -17.78
C SER A 3 6.62 -24.61 -16.48
N PHE A 4 7.78 -24.69 -15.82
CA PHE A 4 8.13 -23.89 -14.65
C PHE A 4 8.08 -22.38 -14.92
N TYR A 5 8.68 -21.91 -16.03
CA TYR A 5 8.71 -20.50 -16.39
C TYR A 5 7.33 -19.97 -16.75
N ILE A 6 6.52 -20.78 -17.43
CA ILE A 6 5.13 -20.43 -17.75
C ILE A 6 4.31 -20.27 -16.46
N ILE A 7 4.48 -21.17 -15.49
CA ILE A 7 3.80 -21.08 -14.19
C ILE A 7 4.24 -19.83 -13.43
N CYS A 8 5.55 -19.56 -13.33
CA CYS A 8 6.06 -18.35 -12.70
C CYS A 8 5.55 -17.07 -13.39
N PHE A 9 5.58 -17.04 -14.73
CA PHE A 9 5.09 -15.91 -15.51
C PHE A 9 3.60 -15.66 -15.23
N VAL A 10 2.75 -16.68 -15.32
CA VAL A 10 1.31 -16.55 -15.05
C VAL A 10 1.05 -16.11 -13.60
N LEU A 11 1.79 -16.67 -12.63
CA LEU A 11 1.61 -16.39 -11.21
C LEU A 11 2.03 -14.96 -10.81
N PHE A 12 3.07 -14.41 -11.43
CA PHE A 12 3.56 -13.08 -11.08
C PHE A 12 3.06 -11.99 -12.03
N PHE A 13 2.96 -12.26 -13.32
CA PHE A 13 2.61 -11.25 -14.32
C PHE A 13 1.14 -10.87 -14.27
N LEU A 14 0.22 -11.85 -14.29
CA LEU A 14 -1.22 -11.55 -14.30
C LEU A 14 -1.67 -10.76 -13.07
N PRO A 15 -1.32 -11.13 -11.83
CA PRO A 15 -1.69 -10.33 -10.66
C PRO A 15 -1.07 -8.94 -10.69
N THR A 16 0.14 -8.79 -11.23
CA THR A 16 0.81 -7.49 -11.34
C THR A 16 0.12 -6.59 -12.37
N LEU A 17 -0.36 -7.14 -13.49
CA LEU A 17 -1.18 -6.39 -14.46
C LEU A 17 -2.51 -5.93 -13.86
N VAL A 18 -3.19 -6.83 -13.14
CA VAL A 18 -4.42 -6.48 -12.41
C VAL A 18 -4.13 -5.39 -11.39
N PHE A 19 -3.02 -5.49 -10.67
CA PHE A 19 -2.59 -4.50 -9.70
C PHE A 19 -2.31 -3.14 -10.37
N LEU A 20 -1.63 -3.12 -11.52
CA LEU A 20 -1.39 -1.92 -12.33
C LEU A 20 -2.71 -1.26 -12.76
N TYR A 21 -3.66 -2.06 -13.23
CA TYR A 21 -4.96 -1.54 -13.66
C TYR A 21 -5.69 -0.83 -12.50
N PHE A 22 -5.75 -1.44 -11.32
CA PHE A 22 -6.44 -0.83 -10.19
C PHE A 22 -5.70 0.34 -9.55
N THR A 23 -4.37 0.38 -9.60
CA THR A 23 -3.56 1.43 -8.95
C THR A 23 -3.31 2.65 -9.84
N VAL A 24 -3.02 2.43 -11.12
CA VAL A 24 -2.54 3.48 -12.04
C VAL A 24 -3.64 3.90 -13.01
N VAL A 25 -4.34 2.93 -13.61
CA VAL A 25 -5.32 3.18 -14.68
C VAL A 25 -6.65 3.64 -14.11
N ARG A 26 -7.20 2.90 -13.14
CA ARG A 26 -8.52 3.17 -12.57
C ARG A 26 -8.43 4.18 -11.43
N LYS A 27 -8.46 5.46 -11.78
CA LYS A 27 -8.56 6.55 -10.80
C LYS A 27 -10.01 6.79 -10.39
N ASN A 28 -10.21 7.17 -9.13
CA ASN A 28 -11.48 7.69 -8.64
C ASN A 28 -11.37 9.22 -8.47
N ALA A 29 -12.49 9.85 -8.12
CA ALA A 29 -12.54 11.31 -7.96
C ALA A 29 -11.49 11.83 -6.94
N PHE A 30 -11.22 11.10 -5.86
CA PHE A 30 -10.19 11.48 -4.89
C PHE A 30 -8.78 11.44 -5.51
N GLU A 31 -8.44 10.37 -6.22
CA GLU A 31 -7.14 10.18 -6.86
C GLU A 31 -6.88 11.22 -7.97
N GLU A 32 -7.92 11.65 -8.68
CA GLU A 32 -7.83 12.75 -9.66
C GLU A 32 -7.51 14.08 -8.98
N ARG A 33 -8.21 14.42 -7.89
CA ARG A 33 -7.88 15.61 -7.08
C ARG A 33 -6.49 15.52 -6.48
N LEU A 34 -6.10 14.33 -6.00
CA LEU A 34 -4.77 14.08 -5.47
C LEU A 34 -3.69 14.25 -6.54
N ALA A 35 -3.95 13.90 -7.80
CA ALA A 35 -3.01 14.11 -8.89
C ALA A 35 -2.71 15.60 -9.09
N LEU A 36 -3.74 16.45 -9.02
CA LEU A 36 -3.65 17.92 -9.16
C LEU A 36 -3.10 18.63 -7.92
N PHE A 37 -3.17 17.99 -6.74
CA PHE A 37 -2.73 18.59 -5.49
C PHE A 37 -1.27 19.07 -5.53
N ARG A 38 -1.11 20.34 -5.16
CA ARG A 38 0.16 21.04 -4.91
C ARG A 38 0.10 21.54 -3.46
N PRO A 39 1.17 21.33 -2.66
CA PRO A 39 1.27 21.94 -1.34
C PRO A 39 1.06 23.45 -1.39
N THR A 40 0.06 23.98 -0.70
CA THR A 40 -0.22 25.43 -0.69
C THR A 40 -0.11 26.04 0.69
N HIS A 41 -0.41 25.28 1.75
CA HIS A 41 -0.41 25.80 3.11
C HIS A 41 0.80 25.35 3.92
N LYS A 42 1.32 26.28 4.73
CA LYS A 42 2.34 25.94 5.74
C LYS A 42 1.64 25.16 6.86
N LEU A 43 2.05 23.91 7.05
CA LEU A 43 1.59 23.08 8.15
C LEU A 43 2.00 23.68 9.49
N SER A 44 1.20 23.45 10.53
CA SER A 44 1.64 23.71 11.90
C SER A 44 2.87 22.85 12.24
N GLN A 45 3.70 23.31 13.17
CA GLN A 45 4.95 22.63 13.55
C GLN A 45 4.72 21.15 13.91
N LYS A 46 3.63 20.83 14.63
CA LYS A 46 3.27 19.44 14.99
C LYS A 46 2.96 18.59 13.75
N ARG A 47 2.17 19.12 12.81
CA ARG A 47 1.80 18.43 11.57
C ARG A 47 2.99 18.27 10.63
N GLU A 48 3.88 19.25 10.60
CA GLU A 48 5.14 19.17 9.84
C GLU A 48 6.08 18.12 10.40
N ALA A 49 6.24 18.04 11.73
CA ALA A 49 7.00 16.97 12.38
C ALA A 49 6.41 15.59 12.07
N TYR A 50 5.08 15.45 12.12
CA TYR A 50 4.40 14.21 11.69
C TYR A 50 4.72 13.86 10.23
N ARG A 51 4.59 14.82 9.31
CA ARG A 51 4.91 14.63 7.88
C ARG A 51 6.36 14.19 7.65
N GLN A 52 7.31 14.78 8.37
CA GLN A 52 8.71 14.37 8.30
C GLN A 52 8.90 12.91 8.71
N GLN A 53 8.18 12.44 9.74
CA GLN A 53 8.20 11.03 10.12
C GLN A 53 7.55 10.14 9.07
N VAL A 54 6.41 10.54 8.48
CA VAL A 54 5.79 9.80 7.35
C VAL A 54 6.79 9.59 6.21
N ARG A 55 7.54 10.64 5.85
CA ARG A 55 8.62 10.57 4.84
C ARG A 55 9.73 9.61 5.23
N LYS A 56 10.20 9.70 6.48
CA LYS A 56 11.26 8.83 7.02
C LYS A 56 10.83 7.37 6.96
N TYR A 57 9.62 7.04 7.43
CA TYR A 57 9.09 5.68 7.39
C TYR A 57 8.82 5.20 5.96
N SER A 58 8.36 6.08 5.07
CA SER A 58 8.20 5.75 3.64
C SER A 58 9.53 5.39 2.98
N LYS A 59 10.63 6.08 3.36
CA LYS A 59 11.98 5.75 2.89
C LYS A 59 12.43 4.38 3.40
N TYR A 60 12.21 4.08 4.68
CA TYR A 60 12.53 2.76 5.22
C TYR A 60 11.70 1.64 4.60
N ALA A 61 10.40 1.87 4.38
CA ALA A 61 9.53 0.89 3.72
C ALA A 61 10.02 0.58 2.30
N LYS A 62 10.47 1.59 1.54
CA LYS A 62 11.09 1.38 0.21
C LYS A 62 12.37 0.56 0.29
N ILE A 63 13.25 0.83 1.26
CA ILE A 63 14.50 0.05 1.44
C ILE A 63 14.18 -1.40 1.81
N ILE A 64 13.31 -1.62 2.79
CA ILE A 64 12.88 -2.96 3.21
C ILE A 64 12.26 -3.72 2.03
N LEU A 65 11.44 -3.04 1.21
CA LEU A 65 10.84 -3.64 0.04
C LEU A 65 11.89 -4.09 -0.99
N LEU A 66 12.91 -3.26 -1.25
CA LEU A 66 14.00 -3.65 -2.14
C LEU A 66 14.72 -4.90 -1.60
N VAL A 67 14.98 -4.97 -0.29
CA VAL A 67 15.59 -6.16 0.29
C VAL A 67 14.70 -7.38 0.11
N ILE A 68 13.40 -7.28 0.39
CA ILE A 68 12.45 -8.40 0.26
C ILE A 68 12.33 -8.89 -1.19
N LEU A 69 12.29 -7.99 -2.17
CA LEU A 69 12.10 -8.37 -3.57
C LEU A 69 13.38 -8.88 -4.22
N TYR A 70 14.54 -8.26 -3.94
CA TYR A 70 15.77 -8.54 -4.69
C TYR A 70 16.72 -9.50 -3.96
N LEU A 71 16.66 -9.65 -2.63
CA LEU A 71 17.52 -10.62 -1.94
C LEU A 71 17.24 -12.07 -2.37
N PRO A 72 15.97 -12.54 -2.47
CA PRO A 72 15.68 -13.88 -2.97
C PRO A 72 16.10 -14.04 -4.44
N LEU A 73 15.96 -12.97 -5.23
CA LEU A 73 16.38 -12.95 -6.63
C LEU A 73 17.90 -13.14 -6.76
N CYS A 74 18.69 -12.47 -5.93
CA CYS A 74 20.15 -12.66 -5.90
C CYS A 74 20.53 -14.11 -5.55
N VAL A 75 19.83 -14.73 -4.61
CA VAL A 75 20.04 -16.14 -4.24
C VAL A 75 19.70 -17.07 -5.41
N LEU A 76 18.57 -16.82 -6.09
CA LEU A 76 18.14 -17.59 -7.25
C LEU A 76 19.16 -17.49 -8.39
N ILE A 77 19.62 -16.28 -8.71
CA ILE A 77 20.66 -16.04 -9.72
C ILE A 77 21.96 -16.79 -9.36
N ALA A 78 22.37 -16.75 -8.09
CA ALA A 78 23.58 -17.46 -7.65
C ALA A 78 23.47 -18.98 -7.81
N ILE A 79 22.30 -19.56 -7.55
CA ILE A 79 22.03 -20.99 -7.77
C ILE A 79 22.10 -21.33 -9.27
N LEU A 80 21.43 -20.54 -10.12
CA LEU A 80 21.45 -20.75 -11.58
C LEU A 80 22.86 -20.67 -12.17
N ILE A 81 23.67 -19.70 -11.73
CA ILE A 81 25.07 -19.58 -12.15
C ILE A 81 25.87 -20.83 -11.75
N LYS A 82 25.65 -21.32 -10.53
CA LYS A 82 26.34 -22.52 -10.03
C LYS A 82 25.95 -23.77 -10.83
N GLU A 83 24.66 -24.00 -11.04
CA GLU A 83 24.15 -25.16 -11.81
C GLU A 83 24.62 -25.11 -13.27
N GLY A 84 24.58 -23.94 -13.91
CA GLY A 84 25.09 -23.75 -15.27
C GLY A 84 26.60 -24.03 -15.37
N TYR A 85 27.37 -23.63 -14.37
CA TYR A 85 28.81 -23.92 -14.29
C TYR A 85 29.08 -25.41 -14.11
N GLU A 86 28.35 -26.11 -13.23
CA GLU A 86 28.52 -27.55 -12.99
C GLU A 86 28.09 -28.40 -14.20
N GLY A 87 27.07 -27.97 -14.96
CA GLY A 87 26.55 -28.72 -16.11
C GLY A 87 27.36 -28.58 -17.41
N ILE A 88 27.96 -27.41 -17.68
CA ILE A 88 28.58 -27.08 -18.97
C ILE A 88 30.08 -26.77 -18.83
N GLY A 89 30.60 -26.61 -17.60
CA GLY A 89 32.00 -26.26 -17.33
C GLY A 89 32.39 -24.85 -17.75
N ILE A 90 31.43 -24.04 -18.20
CA ILE A 90 31.60 -22.67 -18.69
C ILE A 90 30.67 -21.76 -17.90
N LEU A 91 31.20 -20.64 -17.43
CA LEU A 91 30.41 -19.58 -16.80
C LEU A 91 29.60 -18.85 -17.89
N ASN A 92 28.51 -19.45 -18.37
CA ASN A 92 27.73 -18.89 -19.45
C ASN A 92 26.71 -17.85 -18.93
N ILE A 93 27.20 -16.67 -18.55
CA ILE A 93 26.36 -15.54 -18.12
C ILE A 93 25.32 -15.19 -19.21
N LEU A 94 25.67 -15.36 -20.49
CA LEU A 94 24.80 -15.03 -21.62
C LEU A 94 23.55 -15.91 -21.71
N SER A 95 23.59 -17.19 -21.28
CA SER A 95 22.40 -18.06 -21.36
C SER A 95 21.31 -17.68 -20.35
N ILE A 96 21.66 -17.00 -19.26
CA ILE A 96 20.72 -16.45 -18.26
C ILE A 96 19.93 -15.27 -18.86
N TYR A 97 20.45 -14.61 -19.90
CA TYR A 97 19.81 -13.43 -20.49
C TYR A 97 18.81 -13.75 -21.61
N ASP A 98 18.95 -14.88 -22.31
CA ASP A 98 18.13 -15.17 -23.50
C ASP A 98 16.74 -15.73 -23.16
N ASP A 99 16.60 -16.60 -22.14
CA ASP A 99 15.31 -17.23 -21.81
C ASP A 99 14.68 -16.74 -20.47
N ASP A 100 15.46 -16.17 -19.54
CA ASP A 100 14.98 -15.84 -18.17
C ASP A 100 14.56 -14.37 -17.97
N ILE A 101 14.74 -13.49 -18.98
CA ILE A 101 14.47 -12.05 -18.84
C ILE A 101 13.02 -11.76 -18.39
N PHE A 102 12.10 -12.62 -18.82
CA PHE A 102 10.66 -12.52 -18.55
C PHE A 102 10.29 -12.73 -17.08
N VAL A 103 11.15 -13.37 -16.27
CA VAL A 103 10.91 -13.54 -14.83
C VAL A 103 11.18 -12.25 -14.06
N TYR A 104 12.11 -11.42 -14.54
CA TYR A 104 12.48 -10.16 -13.89
C TYR A 104 11.48 -9.04 -14.14
N VAL A 105 10.82 -9.03 -15.31
CA VAL A 105 9.86 -7.98 -15.70
C VAL A 105 8.70 -7.84 -14.69
N PRO A 106 7.99 -8.92 -14.28
CA PRO A 106 6.96 -8.84 -13.25
C PRO A 106 7.47 -8.29 -11.91
N ILE A 107 8.69 -8.66 -11.51
CA ILE A 107 9.29 -8.23 -10.23
C ILE A 107 9.59 -6.73 -10.27
N LEU A 108 10.19 -6.25 -11.35
CA LEU A 108 10.47 -4.83 -11.58
C LEU A 108 9.16 -4.01 -11.61
N LEU A 109 8.15 -4.52 -12.31
CA LEU A 109 6.84 -3.89 -12.39
C LEU A 109 6.15 -3.85 -11.03
N LEU A 110 6.17 -4.95 -10.27
CA LEU A 110 5.64 -5.01 -8.92
C LEU A 110 6.34 -4.00 -8.01
N ASN A 111 7.68 -3.92 -8.05
CA ASN A 111 8.45 -2.93 -7.30
C ASN A 111 8.00 -1.49 -7.63
N TYR A 112 7.87 -1.18 -8.92
CA TYR A 112 7.38 0.12 -9.38
C TYR A 112 6.01 0.46 -8.80
N LEU A 113 5.06 -0.48 -8.85
CA LEU A 113 3.69 -0.27 -8.35
C LEU A 113 3.66 -0.09 -6.83
N LEU A 114 4.47 -0.84 -6.09
CA LEU A 114 4.56 -0.70 -4.63
C LEU A 114 5.18 0.66 -4.24
N PHE A 115 6.22 1.11 -4.95
CA PHE A 115 6.78 2.45 -4.77
C PHE A 115 5.77 3.54 -5.11
N TYR A 116 4.97 3.32 -6.16
CA TYR A 116 3.88 4.22 -6.53
C TYR A 116 2.85 4.32 -5.41
N VAL A 117 2.40 3.20 -4.82
CA VAL A 117 1.46 3.18 -3.69
C VAL A 117 2.02 3.94 -2.49
N ILE A 118 3.29 3.73 -2.12
CA ILE A 118 3.92 4.45 -1.01
C ILE A 118 3.94 5.97 -1.29
N LYS A 119 4.36 6.37 -2.50
CA LYS A 119 4.44 7.78 -2.90
C LYS A 119 3.05 8.45 -2.93
N ARG A 120 2.05 7.73 -3.44
CA ARG A 120 0.65 8.18 -3.45
C ARG A 120 0.13 8.37 -2.03
N ASN A 121 0.34 7.39 -1.14
CA ASN A 121 -0.12 7.46 0.24
C ASN A 121 0.55 8.63 0.99
N GLU A 122 1.86 8.87 0.78
CA GLU A 122 2.55 10.05 1.33
C GLU A 122 1.90 11.35 0.83
N LYS A 123 1.62 11.44 -0.48
CA LYS A 123 0.97 12.62 -1.08
C LYS A 123 -0.43 12.83 -0.51
N ALA A 124 -1.22 11.76 -0.36
CA ALA A 124 -2.57 11.80 0.17
C ALA A 124 -2.57 12.25 1.64
N GLN A 125 -1.72 11.66 2.47
CA GLN A 125 -1.57 12.11 3.86
C GLN A 125 -1.17 13.59 3.93
N HIS A 126 -0.30 14.06 3.03
CA HIS A 126 0.05 15.47 3.01
C HIS A 126 -1.13 16.38 2.68
N MET A 127 -1.92 16.01 1.67
CA MET A 127 -3.15 16.73 1.32
C MET A 127 -4.15 16.76 2.48
N LEU A 128 -4.34 15.63 3.17
CA LEU A 128 -5.24 15.54 4.32
C LEU A 128 -4.72 16.34 5.51
N LEU A 129 -3.41 16.35 5.78
CA LEU A 129 -2.82 17.15 6.86
C LEU A 129 -3.02 18.66 6.66
N GLU A 130 -3.04 19.15 5.43
CA GLU A 130 -3.35 20.56 5.13
C GLU A 130 -4.82 20.88 5.37
N GLN A 131 -5.71 19.92 5.17
CA GLN A 131 -7.16 20.13 5.21
C GLN A 131 -7.80 19.79 6.56
N MET A 132 -7.17 18.95 7.38
CA MET A 132 -7.82 18.41 8.56
C MET A 132 -7.95 19.41 9.70
N SER A 133 -8.99 19.25 10.52
CA SER A 133 -9.14 19.98 11.78
C SER A 133 -8.12 19.50 12.82
N ASP A 134 -7.91 20.27 13.89
CA ASP A 134 -7.04 19.83 14.99
C ASP A 134 -7.59 18.60 15.72
N ALA A 135 -8.92 18.47 15.81
CA ALA A 135 -9.57 17.29 16.39
C ALA A 135 -9.32 16.02 15.54
N ASP A 136 -9.42 16.14 14.21
CA ASP A 136 -9.11 15.05 13.28
C ASP A 136 -7.62 14.65 13.36
N PHE A 137 -6.73 15.65 13.52
CA PHE A 137 -5.31 15.38 13.69
C PHE A 137 -5.02 14.61 14.98
N GLU A 138 -5.66 14.96 16.10
CA GLU A 138 -5.53 14.20 17.35
C GLU A 138 -6.06 12.76 17.21
N LEU A 139 -7.16 12.55 16.47
CA LEU A 139 -7.64 11.21 16.14
C LEU A 139 -6.61 10.44 15.31
N LEU A 140 -6.00 11.07 14.31
CA LEU A 140 -4.94 10.47 13.50
C LEU A 140 -3.72 10.06 14.37
N LEU A 141 -3.35 10.88 15.36
CA LEU A 141 -2.27 10.54 16.29
C LEU A 141 -2.63 9.33 17.17
N LYS A 142 -3.87 9.23 17.66
CA LYS A 142 -4.34 8.05 18.40
C LYS A 142 -4.31 6.79 17.54
N VAL A 143 -4.78 6.87 16.29
CA VAL A 143 -4.69 5.76 15.33
C VAL A 143 -3.24 5.37 15.09
N LYS A 144 -2.33 6.33 14.88
CA LYS A 144 -0.88 6.09 14.75
C LYS A 144 -0.33 5.31 15.94
N ASP A 145 -0.68 5.68 17.17
CA ASP A 145 -0.12 5.04 18.36
C ASP A 145 -0.68 3.63 18.61
N SER A 146 -1.83 3.32 18.02
CA SER A 146 -2.40 1.96 17.98
C SER A 146 -1.81 1.08 16.88
N LEU A 147 -1.00 1.62 15.96
CA LEU A 147 -0.36 0.86 14.88
C LEU A 147 0.94 0.18 15.34
N LEU A 148 1.27 -0.92 14.67
CA LEU A 148 2.56 -1.58 14.82
C LEU A 148 3.69 -0.67 14.36
N PHE A 149 4.89 -0.87 14.91
CA PHE A 149 6.07 -0.09 14.56
C PHE A 149 6.32 -0.07 13.03
N THR A 150 6.12 -1.20 12.35
CA THR A 150 6.32 -1.33 10.90
C THR A 150 5.33 -0.53 10.05
N THR A 151 4.15 -0.20 10.60
CA THR A 151 3.08 0.51 9.88
C THR A 151 2.68 1.82 10.56
N LYS A 152 3.48 2.32 11.50
CA LYS A 152 3.13 3.42 12.42
C LYS A 152 2.62 4.67 11.71
N TYR A 153 3.20 5.00 10.54
CA TYR A 153 2.87 6.18 9.75
C TYR A 153 2.14 5.85 8.43
N ASN A 154 1.51 4.68 8.37
CA ASN A 154 0.67 4.26 7.25
C ASN A 154 -0.70 3.86 7.79
N PRO A 155 -1.55 4.84 8.16
CA PRO A 155 -2.83 4.57 8.78
C PRO A 155 -3.78 3.89 7.78
N PRO A 156 -4.60 2.91 8.23
CA PRO A 156 -5.56 2.23 7.37
C PRO A 156 -6.76 3.10 7.01
N PHE A 157 -7.05 4.11 7.82
CA PHE A 157 -8.05 5.14 7.53
C PHE A 157 -7.65 6.50 8.14
N VAL A 158 -8.21 7.57 7.61
CA VAL A 158 -8.08 8.95 8.13
C VAL A 158 -9.44 9.63 8.05
N LEU A 159 -9.86 10.29 9.12
CA LEU A 159 -11.00 11.22 9.10
C LEU A 159 -10.47 12.62 8.78
N CYS A 160 -11.12 13.33 7.88
CA CYS A 160 -10.77 14.72 7.56
C CYS A 160 -11.98 15.41 6.93
N ASN A 161 -12.40 16.55 7.50
CA ASN A 161 -13.54 17.35 7.02
C ASN A 161 -14.81 16.51 6.83
N ASP A 162 -15.18 15.77 7.87
CA ASP A 162 -16.37 14.89 7.90
C ASP A 162 -16.39 13.78 6.85
N LYS A 163 -15.25 13.51 6.22
CA LYS A 163 -15.10 12.42 5.26
C LYS A 163 -14.09 11.40 5.75
N LEU A 164 -14.42 10.14 5.52
CA LEU A 164 -13.59 9.00 5.87
C LEU A 164 -12.79 8.56 4.64
N TYR A 165 -11.47 8.60 4.76
CA TYR A 165 -10.53 8.16 3.73
C TYR A 165 -9.97 6.79 4.11
N ILE A 166 -10.32 5.75 3.37
CA ILE A 166 -9.81 4.39 3.59
C ILE A 166 -8.64 4.11 2.65
N PHE A 167 -7.49 3.80 3.25
CA PHE A 167 -6.25 3.50 2.55
C PHE A 167 -6.20 2.01 2.19
N ILE A 168 -6.85 1.65 1.08
CA ILE A 168 -6.75 0.32 0.50
C ILE A 168 -5.46 0.27 -0.34
N PHE A 169 -4.84 -0.90 -0.39
CA PHE A 169 -3.56 -1.10 -1.08
C PHE A 169 -3.56 -0.55 -2.51
N PHE A 170 -4.59 -0.86 -3.29
CA PHE A 170 -4.69 -0.41 -4.68
C PHE A 170 -5.36 0.95 -4.87
N VAL A 171 -6.16 1.45 -3.93
CA VAL A 171 -6.92 2.71 -4.10
C VAL A 171 -7.24 3.39 -2.76
N ILE A 172 -7.24 4.71 -2.71
CA ILE A 172 -7.77 5.44 -1.55
C ILE A 172 -9.24 5.75 -1.80
N LYS A 173 -10.13 5.25 -0.93
CA LYS A 173 -11.57 5.52 -1.03
C LYS A 173 -11.96 6.64 -0.08
N GLU A 174 -12.50 7.71 -0.62
CA GLU A 174 -13.22 8.73 0.12
C GLU A 174 -14.68 8.29 0.29
N ILE A 175 -15.18 8.37 1.52
CA ILE A 175 -16.48 7.86 1.92
C ILE A 175 -17.13 8.90 2.81
N ASP A 176 -18.40 9.16 2.55
CA ASP A 176 -19.26 9.87 3.48
C ASP A 176 -19.66 8.89 4.62
N PRO A 177 -19.22 9.13 5.87
CA PRO A 177 -19.49 8.22 6.98
C PRO A 177 -20.98 8.00 7.24
N THR A 178 -21.82 8.98 6.89
CA THR A 178 -23.28 8.89 7.07
C THR A 178 -23.95 7.88 6.14
N GLN A 179 -23.28 7.52 5.03
CA GLN A 179 -23.77 6.56 4.04
C GLN A 179 -23.35 5.12 4.36
N ILE A 180 -22.65 4.90 5.48
CA ILE A 180 -22.22 3.58 5.91
C ILE A 180 -23.44 2.80 6.43
N THR A 181 -23.78 1.74 5.72
CA THR A 181 -24.78 0.74 6.17
C THR A 181 -24.13 -0.63 6.27
N ASP A 182 -24.78 -1.54 6.99
CA ASP A 182 -24.40 -2.95 7.08
C ASP A 182 -22.95 -3.15 7.56
N LEU A 183 -22.52 -2.36 8.55
CA LEU A 183 -21.19 -2.48 9.14
C LEU A 183 -21.07 -3.79 9.91
N ASP A 184 -20.23 -4.68 9.42
CA ASP A 184 -19.87 -5.94 10.07
C ASP A 184 -18.35 -6.07 10.19
N TRP A 185 -17.91 -6.80 11.19
CA TRP A 185 -16.50 -7.10 11.36
C TRP A 185 -16.28 -8.46 12.02
N SER A 186 -15.24 -9.16 11.58
CA SER A 186 -14.90 -10.49 12.09
C SER A 186 -13.41 -10.64 12.39
N TYR A 187 -13.12 -11.39 13.44
CA TYR A 187 -11.75 -11.84 13.73
C TYR A 187 -11.37 -12.97 12.78
N ARG A 188 -10.26 -12.81 12.06
CA ARG A 188 -9.61 -13.91 11.32
C ARG A 188 -8.16 -14.05 11.75
N ARG A 189 -7.54 -15.18 11.38
CA ARG A 189 -6.13 -15.51 11.70
C ARG A 189 -5.13 -14.37 11.44
N ASN A 190 -5.38 -13.52 10.42
CA ASN A 190 -4.45 -12.48 9.98
C ASN A 190 -4.90 -11.04 10.31
N GLY A 191 -5.94 -10.84 11.13
CA GLY A 191 -6.42 -9.50 11.52
C GLY A 191 -7.93 -9.38 11.59
N ILE A 192 -8.42 -8.15 11.70
CA ILE A 192 -9.85 -7.86 11.70
C ILE A 192 -10.27 -7.50 10.28
N TYR A 193 -11.24 -8.25 9.75
CA TYR A 193 -11.90 -7.94 8.49
C TYR A 193 -13.07 -7.04 8.80
N VAL A 194 -13.10 -5.86 8.18
CA VAL A 194 -14.20 -4.93 8.28
C VAL A 194 -14.88 -4.84 6.92
N GLU A 195 -16.19 -4.99 6.94
CA GLU A 195 -17.07 -4.95 5.80
C GLU A 195 -18.18 -3.94 6.05
N PHE A 196 -18.48 -3.10 5.06
CA PHE A 196 -19.67 -2.26 5.09
C PHE A 196 -20.04 -1.82 3.67
N LYS A 197 -21.20 -1.20 3.52
CA LYS A 197 -21.68 -0.66 2.25
C LYS A 197 -21.69 0.87 2.30
N ALA A 198 -21.00 1.50 1.35
CA ALA A 198 -21.10 2.95 1.11
C ALA A 198 -20.54 3.34 -0.27
N PRO A 199 -21.37 3.59 -1.30
CA PRO A 199 -22.63 2.95 -1.71
C PRO A 199 -22.43 1.53 -2.29
N LYS A 200 -21.18 1.09 -2.45
CA LYS A 200 -20.80 -0.29 -2.82
C LYS A 200 -20.16 -0.98 -1.62
N LYS A 201 -20.15 -2.32 -1.62
CA LYS A 201 -19.47 -3.12 -0.60
C LYS A 201 -17.98 -2.80 -0.57
N ILE A 202 -17.47 -2.50 0.61
CA ILE A 202 -16.06 -2.20 0.89
C ILE A 202 -15.59 -3.20 1.92
N ILE A 203 -14.48 -3.87 1.62
CA ILE A 203 -13.83 -4.81 2.52
C ILE A 203 -12.39 -4.37 2.65
N PHE A 204 -11.91 -4.28 3.89
CA PHE A 204 -10.51 -4.00 4.18
C PHE A 204 -10.13 -4.57 5.54
N THR A 205 -8.82 -4.65 5.79
CA THR A 205 -8.28 -5.21 7.01
C THR A 205 -7.83 -4.11 7.96
N LEU A 206 -8.19 -4.24 9.23
CA LEU A 206 -7.82 -3.33 10.31
C LEU A 206 -6.98 -4.05 11.37
N PRO A 207 -5.94 -3.40 11.91
CA PRO A 207 -5.26 -3.89 13.11
C PRO A 207 -6.20 -3.91 14.31
N LYS A 208 -6.09 -4.92 15.17
CA LYS A 208 -6.97 -5.10 16.33
C LYS A 208 -7.07 -3.88 17.23
N LYS A 209 -5.94 -3.20 17.48
CA LYS A 209 -5.89 -1.99 18.32
C LYS A 209 -6.50 -0.76 17.65
N VAL A 210 -6.65 -0.77 16.33
CA VAL A 210 -7.17 0.37 15.55
C VAL A 210 -8.70 0.28 15.39
N LEU A 211 -9.27 -0.94 15.43
CA LEU A 211 -10.72 -1.15 15.29
C LEU A 211 -11.56 -0.26 16.24
N PRO A 212 -11.27 -0.12 17.54
CA PRO A 212 -12.08 0.71 18.42
C PRO A 212 -12.14 2.17 17.97
N HIS A 213 -11.03 2.73 17.48
CA HIS A 213 -11.00 4.09 16.94
C HIS A 213 -11.83 4.22 15.66
N PHE A 214 -11.83 3.18 14.83
CA PHE A 214 -12.64 3.13 13.60
C PHE A 214 -14.14 3.11 13.92
N LEU A 215 -14.57 2.21 14.81
CA LEU A 215 -15.97 2.09 15.22
C LEU A 215 -16.47 3.38 15.89
N GLN A 216 -15.69 3.94 16.82
CA GLN A 216 -16.01 5.21 17.46
C GLN A 216 -16.10 6.38 16.46
N THR A 217 -15.33 6.34 15.38
CA THR A 217 -15.40 7.35 14.32
C THR A 217 -16.72 7.25 13.57
N ILE A 218 -17.15 6.04 13.21
CA ILE A 218 -18.41 5.82 12.48
C ILE A 218 -19.62 6.13 13.35
N GLU A 219 -19.61 5.72 14.62
CA GLU A 219 -20.72 5.92 15.56
C GLU A 219 -21.14 7.39 15.70
N LYS A 220 -20.21 8.33 15.51
CA LYS A 220 -20.49 9.78 15.51
C LYS A 220 -21.38 10.25 14.36
N TYR A 221 -21.49 9.48 13.28
CA TYR A 221 -22.21 9.83 12.05
C TYR A 221 -23.42 8.95 11.78
N THR A 222 -23.63 7.90 12.57
CA THR A 222 -24.76 6.97 12.45
C THR A 222 -25.84 7.19 13.52
N ASN A 223 -25.57 8.08 14.50
CA ASN A 223 -26.53 8.52 15.52
C ASN A 223 -27.19 9.85 15.13
#